data_AF-A0A8S1NLZ9-F1
#
_entry.id   AF-A0A8S1NLZ9-F1
#
_cell.length_a   1.000
_cell.length_b   1.000
_cell.length_c   1.000
_cell.angle_alpha   90.00
_cell.angle_beta   90.00
_cell.angle_gamma   90.00
#
_symmetry.space_group_name_H-M   'P 1'
#
loop_
_entity.id
_entity.type
_entity.pdbx_description
1 polymer ?
#
loop_
_entity_poly.entity_id
_entity_poly.type
_entity_poly.pdbx_seq_one_letter_code
_entity_poly.pdbx_strand_id
1 'polypeptide(L)'
;MSTMLYNSVRFMLKPWRPKREIFHFVFSKAMTQSSATKIIFQLRKHIQEKPKVLMLSINSAYGDITQAQIVAEAFQQAASNLDAPFYTFIDCYALGSAYYLASCGTEVYANPFSLIGEVQPCKRSIGFQNVLQNLKINYRQSRRESILLDAFTKVSEKQLEFVNKELKTEFQFALDQIKQNRVGKIKKFDESHIYTAQQALENGLIDDICTFDEVLAKKYPKYKFRELTLFKDDNSMIIVQGQLHLAIENLLTKFENNCQLFVNENVYHDIQEQISELLSNALNNIDIQQSAYDLMMDYLNDFIINSNKY
;
A
#
# COMPACT_ATOMS: atom_id res chain seq x y z
N MET A 1 -35.89 -8.32 53.46
CA MET A 1 -34.94 -9.36 52.98
C MET A 1 -34.79 -9.43 51.46
N SER A 2 -35.66 -8.82 50.64
CA SER A 2 -35.64 -8.98 49.17
C SER A 2 -34.62 -8.11 48.42
N THR A 3 -34.22 -6.95 48.96
CA THR A 3 -33.30 -6.00 48.30
C THR A 3 -31.81 -6.38 48.45
N MET A 4 -31.42 -7.02 49.56
CA MET A 4 -30.04 -7.49 49.76
C MET A 4 -29.69 -8.68 48.85
N LEU A 5 -30.62 -9.62 48.65
CA LEU A 5 -30.45 -10.75 47.73
C LEU A 5 -30.34 -10.29 46.27
N TYR A 6 -31.14 -9.30 45.86
CA TYR A 6 -31.10 -8.74 44.51
C TYR A 6 -29.75 -8.08 44.17
N ASN A 7 -29.19 -7.30 45.10
CA ASN A 7 -27.88 -6.68 44.91
C ASN A 7 -26.72 -7.69 44.95
N SER A 8 -26.86 -8.77 45.72
CA SER A 8 -25.84 -9.84 45.82
C SER A 8 -25.76 -10.70 44.55
N VAL A 9 -26.90 -11.00 43.91
CA VAL A 9 -26.96 -11.75 42.66
C VAL A 9 -26.49 -10.91 41.46
N ARG A 10 -26.76 -9.60 41.46
CA ARG A 10 -26.29 -8.66 40.42
C ARG A 10 -24.78 -8.48 40.41
N PHE A 11 -24.11 -8.66 41.55
CA PHE A 11 -22.65 -8.63 41.66
C PHE A 11 -22.00 -9.94 41.15
N MET A 12 -22.70 -11.07 41.27
CA MET A 12 -22.27 -12.38 40.75
C MET A 12 -22.45 -12.53 39.24
N LEU A 13 -23.44 -11.85 38.66
CA LEU A 13 -23.65 -11.80 37.20
C LEU A 13 -23.03 -10.53 36.62
N LYS A 14 -21.70 -10.41 36.65
CA LYS A 14 -21.03 -9.52 35.70
C LYS A 14 -21.44 -9.98 34.29
N PRO A 15 -22.01 -9.11 33.43
CA PRO A 15 -22.37 -9.52 32.08
C PRO A 15 -21.13 -10.13 31.43
N TRP A 16 -21.24 -11.38 30.98
CA TRP A 16 -20.21 -12.06 30.22
C TRP A 16 -19.81 -11.13 29.06
N ARG A 17 -18.65 -10.50 29.18
CA ARG A 17 -18.07 -9.74 28.07
C ARG A 17 -17.29 -10.77 27.26
N PRO A 18 -17.61 -10.99 25.98
CA PRO A 18 -16.74 -11.79 25.13
C PRO A 18 -15.32 -11.23 25.25
N LYS A 19 -14.32 -12.11 25.38
CA LYS A 19 -12.91 -11.68 25.43
C LYS A 19 -12.67 -10.82 24.20
N ARG A 20 -12.20 -9.57 24.40
CA ARG A 20 -11.83 -8.66 23.31
C ARG A 20 -10.91 -9.42 22.35
N GLU A 21 -11.30 -9.50 21.08
CA GLU A 21 -10.53 -10.18 20.04
C GLU A 21 -9.28 -9.38 19.67
N ILE A 22 -8.31 -10.05 19.06
CA ILE A 22 -7.17 -9.40 18.41
C ILE A 22 -7.57 -9.14 16.96
N PHE A 23 -7.38 -7.91 16.49
CA PHE A 23 -7.62 -7.59 15.09
C PHE A 23 -6.28 -7.50 14.36
N HIS A 24 -6.16 -8.35 13.36
CA HIS A 24 -5.01 -8.42 12.50
C HIS A 24 -5.38 -7.91 11.12
N PHE A 25 -4.72 -6.84 10.69
CA PHE A 25 -4.90 -6.23 9.38
C PHE A 25 -3.71 -6.60 8.51
N VAL A 26 -3.95 -6.88 7.23
CA VAL A 26 -2.90 -7.22 6.27
C VAL A 26 -2.85 -6.16 5.17
N PHE A 27 -1.69 -5.53 5.01
CA PHE A 27 -1.41 -4.52 3.99
C PHE A 27 -0.31 -5.03 3.03
N SER A 28 -0.74 -5.58 1.88
CA SER A 28 0.14 -6.25 0.90
C SER A 28 0.14 -5.61 -0.49
N LYS A 29 -0.12 -4.29 -0.58
CA LYS A 29 -0.18 -3.55 -1.85
C LYS A 29 0.70 -2.30 -1.80
N ALA A 30 0.97 -1.69 -2.96
CA ALA A 30 1.65 -0.39 -3.01
C ALA A 30 0.86 0.69 -2.26
N MET A 31 1.56 1.60 -1.60
CA MET A 31 0.95 2.66 -0.77
C MET A 31 0.28 3.75 -1.63
N THR A 32 -0.96 3.49 -2.04
CA THR A 32 -1.79 4.37 -2.87
C THR A 32 -3.04 4.82 -2.12
N GLN A 33 -3.70 5.88 -2.58
CA GLN A 33 -4.96 6.36 -2.00
C GLN A 33 -6.05 5.28 -1.94
N SER A 34 -6.15 4.44 -2.98
CA SER A 34 -7.10 3.32 -3.02
C SER A 34 -6.83 2.31 -1.91
N SER A 35 -5.57 1.86 -1.78
CA SER A 35 -5.17 0.91 -0.73
C SER A 35 -5.34 1.47 0.69
N ALA A 36 -4.97 2.75 0.90
CA ALA A 36 -5.11 3.44 2.17
C ALA A 36 -6.59 3.60 2.58
N THR A 37 -7.44 4.01 1.65
CA THR A 37 -8.88 4.16 1.90
C THR A 37 -9.51 2.83 2.29
N LYS A 38 -9.15 1.73 1.62
CA LYS A 38 -9.67 0.39 1.91
C LYS A 38 -9.26 -0.10 3.30
N ILE A 39 -7.99 0.06 3.69
CA ILE A 39 -7.55 -0.37 5.04
C ILE A 39 -8.18 0.47 6.15
N ILE A 40 -8.28 1.79 5.94
CA ILE A 40 -8.92 2.70 6.90
C ILE A 40 -10.41 2.40 7.02
N PHE A 41 -11.06 2.04 5.91
CA PHE A 41 -12.46 1.62 5.94
C PHE A 41 -12.65 0.37 6.81
N GLN A 42 -11.80 -0.65 6.66
CA GLN A 42 -11.87 -1.85 7.52
C GLN A 42 -11.60 -1.52 8.99
N LEU A 43 -10.59 -0.68 9.25
CA LEU A 43 -10.30 -0.22 10.61
C LEU A 43 -11.55 0.44 11.20
N ARG A 44 -12.13 1.44 10.53
CA ARG A 44 -13.33 2.16 11.00
C ARG A 44 -14.54 1.26 11.17
N LYS A 45 -14.73 0.29 10.27
CA LYS A 45 -15.84 -0.66 10.31
C LYS A 45 -15.79 -1.54 11.57
N HIS A 46 -14.60 -2.00 11.95
CA HIS A 46 -14.44 -2.98 13.02
C HIS A 46 -14.04 -2.36 14.36
N ILE A 47 -13.46 -1.16 14.41
CA ILE A 47 -12.91 -0.59 15.65
C ILE A 47 -13.92 -0.44 16.80
N GLN A 48 -15.21 -0.31 16.48
CA GLN A 48 -16.30 -0.25 17.47
C GLN A 48 -16.46 -1.53 18.30
N GLU A 49 -15.93 -2.66 17.82
CA GLU A 49 -15.87 -3.93 18.54
C GLU A 49 -14.81 -3.91 19.67
N LYS A 50 -14.01 -2.84 19.77
CA LYS A 50 -13.02 -2.57 20.82
C LYS A 50 -12.01 -3.72 20.97
N PRO A 51 -11.20 -4.01 19.93
CA PRO A 51 -10.19 -5.05 20.00
C PRO A 51 -9.20 -4.83 21.15
N LYS A 52 -8.59 -5.92 21.61
CA LYS A 52 -7.58 -5.89 22.69
C LYS A 52 -6.26 -5.31 22.19
N VAL A 53 -5.95 -5.53 20.92
CA VAL A 53 -4.70 -5.20 20.25
C VAL A 53 -5.02 -4.94 18.78
N LEU A 54 -4.35 -3.95 18.20
CA LEU A 54 -4.30 -3.76 16.75
C LEU A 54 -2.96 -4.31 16.24
N MET A 55 -3.01 -5.23 15.29
CA MET A 55 -1.83 -5.79 14.63
C MET A 55 -1.92 -5.50 13.14
N LEU A 56 -0.85 -4.98 12.54
CA LEU A 56 -0.78 -4.67 11.12
C LEU A 56 0.41 -5.36 10.46
N SER A 57 0.15 -6.38 9.66
CA SER A 57 1.13 -6.98 8.75
C SER A 57 1.31 -6.11 7.52
N ILE A 58 2.56 -5.87 7.15
CA ILE A 58 2.99 -5.00 6.06
C ILE A 58 3.89 -5.82 5.13
N ASN A 59 3.47 -5.88 3.87
CA ASN A 59 4.22 -6.45 2.78
C ASN A 59 4.15 -5.49 1.59
N SER A 60 4.88 -4.38 1.69
CA SER A 60 4.76 -3.26 0.78
C SER A 60 6.09 -2.58 0.54
N ALA A 61 6.30 -2.17 -0.71
CA ALA A 61 7.46 -1.43 -1.13
C ALA A 61 6.97 -0.21 -1.89
N TYR A 62 7.54 0.95 -1.57
CA TYR A 62 7.27 2.21 -2.24
C TYR A 62 5.80 2.67 -2.14
N GLY A 63 5.51 3.80 -2.77
CA GLY A 63 4.23 4.49 -2.73
C GLY A 63 4.30 5.77 -1.92
N ASP A 64 3.17 6.43 -1.77
CA ASP A 64 3.08 7.81 -1.28
C ASP A 64 3.22 7.89 0.25
N ILE A 65 4.15 8.71 0.73
CA ILE A 65 4.36 8.98 2.16
C ILE A 65 3.09 9.57 2.79
N THR A 66 2.37 10.42 2.05
CA THR A 66 1.09 10.99 2.47
C THR A 66 0.09 9.89 2.82
N GLN A 67 0.00 8.86 1.98
CA GLN A 67 -0.95 7.76 2.19
C GLN A 67 -0.51 6.88 3.36
N ALA A 68 0.78 6.61 3.51
CA ALA A 68 1.32 5.94 4.69
C ALA A 68 1.02 6.72 5.98
N GLN A 69 1.12 8.06 5.94
CA GLN A 69 0.83 8.91 7.11
C GLN A 69 -0.63 8.83 7.50
N ILE A 70 -1.55 8.95 6.55
CA ILE A 70 -2.99 8.86 6.81
C ILE A 70 -3.35 7.50 7.43
N VAL A 71 -2.74 6.41 6.94
CA VAL A 71 -2.93 5.07 7.52
C VAL A 71 -2.34 5.02 8.95
N ALA A 72 -1.10 5.46 9.13
CA ALA A 72 -0.44 5.45 10.43
C ALA A 72 -1.24 6.22 11.50
N GLU A 73 -1.66 7.45 11.18
CA GLU A 73 -2.46 8.30 12.07
C GLU A 73 -3.79 7.62 12.43
N ALA A 74 -4.47 7.00 11.46
CA ALA A 74 -5.72 6.30 11.72
C ALA A 74 -5.54 5.14 12.71
N PHE A 75 -4.48 4.32 12.54
CA PHE A 75 -4.18 3.21 13.45
C PHE A 75 -3.72 3.70 14.83
N GLN A 76 -2.87 4.72 14.90
CA GLN A 76 -2.40 5.28 16.17
C GLN A 76 -3.53 5.94 16.96
N GLN A 77 -4.40 6.71 16.31
CA GLN A 77 -5.59 7.30 16.93
C GLN A 77 -6.55 6.21 17.43
N ALA A 78 -6.78 5.17 16.61
CA ALA A 78 -7.62 4.04 17.00
C ALA A 78 -7.05 3.29 18.21
N ALA A 79 -5.75 3.03 18.24
CA ALA A 79 -5.03 2.41 19.35
C ALA A 79 -5.13 3.25 20.63
N SER A 80 -4.86 4.56 20.52
CA SER A 80 -4.95 5.51 21.63
C SER A 80 -6.35 5.60 22.21
N ASN A 81 -7.39 5.68 21.37
CA ASN A 81 -8.79 5.75 21.81
C ASN A 81 -9.25 4.47 22.52
N LEU A 82 -8.63 3.33 22.22
CA LEU A 82 -8.96 2.05 22.83
C LEU A 82 -8.10 1.71 24.06
N ASP A 83 -7.05 2.49 24.33
CA ASP A 83 -5.97 2.13 25.25
C ASP A 83 -5.44 0.71 24.92
N ALA A 84 -5.16 0.48 23.64
CA ALA A 84 -4.73 -0.80 23.09
C ALA A 84 -3.36 -0.65 22.40
N PRO A 85 -2.48 -1.66 22.51
CA PRO A 85 -1.22 -1.64 21.76
C PRO A 85 -1.46 -1.74 20.25
N PHE A 86 -0.58 -1.10 19.49
CA PHE A 86 -0.51 -1.18 18.03
C PHE A 86 0.84 -1.79 17.63
N TYR A 87 0.81 -3.00 17.09
CA TYR A 87 2.01 -3.70 16.63
C TYR A 87 2.04 -3.78 15.11
N THR A 88 3.23 -3.63 14.54
CA THR A 88 3.46 -3.78 13.11
C THR A 88 4.35 -4.99 12.86
N PHE A 89 4.07 -5.71 11.78
CA PHE A 89 4.79 -6.90 11.36
C PHE A 89 5.24 -6.71 9.93
N ILE A 90 6.52 -6.90 9.66
CA ILE A 90 7.07 -6.86 8.31
C ILE A 90 7.15 -8.31 7.82
N ASP A 91 6.34 -8.66 6.82
CA ASP A 91 6.25 -10.05 6.36
C ASP A 91 7.40 -10.38 5.42
N CYS A 92 7.43 -9.80 4.21
CA CYS A 92 8.53 -9.99 3.25
C CYS A 92 9.36 -8.73 3.08
N TYR A 93 8.72 -7.57 2.96
CA TYR A 93 9.43 -6.31 2.83
C TYR A 93 8.62 -5.11 3.32
N ALA A 94 9.33 -4.14 3.85
CA ALA A 94 8.86 -2.80 4.15
C ALA A 94 9.91 -1.81 3.66
N LEU A 95 9.72 -1.30 2.43
CA LEU A 95 10.64 -0.36 1.78
C LEU A 95 9.96 0.98 1.50
N GLY A 96 10.69 2.09 1.62
CA GLY A 96 10.15 3.42 1.37
C GLY A 96 9.12 3.84 2.41
N SER A 97 7.98 4.35 1.94
CA SER A 97 6.83 4.74 2.78
C SER A 97 6.24 3.59 3.60
N ALA A 98 6.46 2.33 3.21
CA ALA A 98 6.04 1.18 3.99
C ALA A 98 6.83 1.01 5.29
N TYR A 99 8.14 1.29 5.29
CA TYR A 99 8.91 1.27 6.54
C TYR A 99 8.53 2.43 7.46
N TYR A 100 8.25 3.61 6.90
CA TYR A 100 7.67 4.70 7.68
C TYR A 100 6.39 4.25 8.41
N LEU A 101 5.43 3.63 7.72
CA LEU A 101 4.24 3.05 8.35
C LEU A 101 4.57 1.98 9.39
N ALA A 102 5.50 1.08 9.09
CA ALA A 102 5.92 0.04 10.04
C ALA A 102 6.50 0.66 11.32
N SER A 103 7.29 1.72 11.21
CA SER A 103 7.90 2.41 12.34
C SER A 103 6.88 3.01 13.31
N CYS A 104 5.65 3.30 12.86
CA CYS A 104 4.58 3.89 13.67
C CYS A 104 3.95 2.91 14.68
N GLY A 105 4.28 1.61 14.59
CA GLY A 105 3.92 0.62 15.59
C GLY A 105 4.67 0.85 16.91
N THR A 106 3.98 0.61 18.03
CA THR A 106 4.61 0.62 19.37
C THR A 106 5.71 -0.43 19.49
N GLU A 107 5.52 -1.57 18.83
CA GLU A 107 6.52 -2.59 18.61
C GLU A 107 6.50 -3.00 17.13
N VAL A 108 7.68 -3.15 16.56
CA VAL A 108 7.92 -3.48 15.15
C VAL A 108 8.61 -4.82 15.07
N TYR A 109 7.96 -5.80 14.44
CA TYR A 109 8.47 -7.14 14.23
C TYR A 109 8.80 -7.35 12.76
N ALA A 110 9.74 -8.24 12.46
CA ALA A 110 10.00 -8.69 11.09
C ALA A 110 10.23 -10.19 11.04
N ASN A 111 9.85 -10.82 9.92
CA ASN A 111 10.27 -12.19 9.65
C ASN A 111 11.79 -12.26 9.43
N PRO A 112 12.44 -13.43 9.63
CA PRO A 112 13.89 -13.58 9.53
C PRO A 112 14.52 -13.16 8.20
N PHE A 113 13.77 -13.28 7.10
CA PHE A 113 14.25 -12.97 5.75
C PHE A 113 13.67 -11.68 5.18
N SER A 114 13.02 -10.86 6.01
CA SER A 114 12.43 -9.62 5.55
C SER A 114 13.50 -8.59 5.14
N LEU A 115 13.13 -7.72 4.20
CA LEU A 115 13.90 -6.56 3.77
C LEU A 115 13.27 -5.26 4.30
N ILE A 116 14.07 -4.43 4.95
CA ILE A 116 13.60 -3.24 5.68
C ILE A 116 14.45 -2.03 5.27
N GLY A 117 13.85 -0.85 5.09
CA GLY A 117 14.59 0.39 4.91
C GLY A 117 14.34 1.06 3.56
N GLU A 118 15.41 1.58 2.92
CA GLU A 118 15.36 2.37 1.67
C GLU A 118 14.20 3.39 1.67
N VAL A 119 14.27 4.36 2.58
CA VAL A 119 13.16 5.29 2.86
C VAL A 119 13.09 6.45 1.86
N GLN A 120 14.08 6.58 0.97
CA GLN A 120 14.09 7.65 -0.02
C GLN A 120 12.84 7.61 -0.91
N PRO A 121 12.04 8.69 -0.97
CA PRO A 121 10.85 8.71 -1.79
C PRO A 121 11.22 8.91 -3.25
N CYS A 122 10.49 8.22 -4.14
CA CYS A 122 10.70 8.27 -5.57
C CYS A 122 9.33 8.38 -6.26
N LYS A 123 9.17 9.39 -7.12
CA LYS A 123 8.02 9.49 -8.04
C LYS A 123 8.44 8.95 -9.39
N ARG A 124 7.62 8.07 -9.96
CA ARG A 124 7.86 7.39 -11.23
C ARG A 124 6.69 7.66 -12.17
N SER A 125 6.98 7.92 -13.44
CA SER A 125 6.00 7.94 -14.52
C SER A 125 6.57 7.28 -15.76
N ILE A 126 5.69 6.70 -16.58
CA ILE A 126 6.06 6.11 -17.87
C ILE A 126 5.79 7.13 -18.97
N GLY A 127 6.72 7.27 -19.92
CA GLY A 127 6.55 8.15 -21.08
C GLY A 127 6.03 7.40 -22.31
N PHE A 128 4.92 7.85 -22.90
CA PHE A 128 4.27 7.30 -24.11
C PHE A 128 4.46 8.17 -25.36
N GLN A 129 5.26 9.23 -25.29
CA GLN A 129 5.49 10.18 -26.38
C GLN A 129 5.84 9.49 -27.70
N ASN A 130 6.78 8.53 -27.65
CA ASN A 130 7.25 7.78 -28.81
C ASN A 130 6.17 6.82 -29.35
N VAL A 131 5.35 6.23 -28.47
CA VAL A 131 4.23 5.36 -28.88
C VAL A 131 3.18 6.17 -29.64
N LEU A 132 2.79 7.33 -29.11
CA LEU A 132 1.86 8.23 -29.78
C LEU A 132 2.39 8.70 -31.14
N GLN A 133 3.69 9.01 -31.22
CA GLN A 133 4.33 9.40 -32.47
C GLN A 133 4.28 8.29 -33.53
N ASN A 134 4.56 7.04 -33.13
CA ASN A 134 4.49 5.87 -34.02
C ASN A 134 3.05 5.61 -34.51
N LEU A 135 2.08 5.81 -33.63
CA LEU A 135 0.65 5.72 -33.93
C LEU A 135 0.10 6.93 -34.71
N LYS A 136 0.92 7.96 -34.96
CA LYS A 136 0.51 9.24 -35.56
C LYS A 136 -0.62 9.94 -34.78
N ILE A 137 -0.71 9.68 -33.48
CA ILE A 137 -1.66 10.33 -32.56
C ILE A 137 -1.03 11.61 -32.02
N ASN A 138 -1.76 12.72 -32.11
CA ASN A 138 -1.31 14.02 -31.62
C ASN A 138 -1.97 14.37 -30.28
N TYR A 139 -1.22 14.26 -29.17
CA TYR A 139 -1.65 14.75 -27.87
C TYR A 139 -1.60 16.29 -27.82
N ARG A 140 -2.72 16.94 -27.48
CA ARG A 140 -2.84 18.41 -27.40
C ARG A 140 -3.39 18.81 -26.04
N GLN A 141 -2.77 19.81 -25.42
CA GLN A 141 -3.23 20.42 -24.18
C GLN A 141 -3.19 21.95 -24.30
N SER A 142 -4.14 22.64 -23.67
CA SER A 142 -4.21 24.11 -23.69
C SER A 142 -3.09 24.77 -22.87
N ARG A 143 -2.54 24.06 -21.88
CA ARG A 143 -1.51 24.57 -20.96
C ARG A 143 -0.28 23.65 -20.98
N ARG A 144 0.89 24.20 -21.32
CA ARG A 144 2.13 23.41 -21.52
C ARG A 144 2.70 22.76 -20.25
N GLU A 145 2.36 23.24 -19.05
CA GLU A 145 2.94 22.77 -17.77
C GLU A 145 1.88 22.27 -16.76
N SER A 146 0.63 22.00 -17.18
CA SER A 146 -0.46 21.78 -16.21
C SER A 146 -0.41 20.46 -15.44
N ILE A 147 0.35 19.47 -15.92
CA ILE A 147 0.34 18.11 -15.36
C ILE A 147 1.77 17.73 -15.00
N LEU A 148 2.01 17.49 -13.72
CA LEU A 148 3.31 17.02 -13.20
C LEU A 148 3.59 15.60 -13.71
N LEU A 149 4.80 15.37 -14.22
CA LEU A 149 5.28 14.07 -14.71
C LEU A 149 4.32 13.41 -15.71
N ASP A 150 3.69 14.22 -16.57
CA ASP A 150 2.75 13.73 -17.57
C ASP A 150 3.38 12.68 -18.49
N ALA A 151 2.65 11.60 -18.70
CA ALA A 151 3.09 10.45 -19.46
C ALA A 151 3.21 10.76 -20.97
N PHE A 152 2.45 11.73 -21.47
CA PHE A 152 2.36 12.02 -22.90
C PHE A 152 3.26 13.16 -23.37
N THR A 153 3.91 13.86 -22.46
CA THR A 153 4.76 15.01 -22.76
C THR A 153 6.15 14.84 -22.15
N LYS A 154 7.12 15.57 -22.69
CA LYS A 154 8.48 15.58 -22.16
C LYS A 154 8.49 16.28 -20.81
N VAL A 155 9.01 15.60 -19.78
CA VAL A 155 9.21 16.21 -18.47
C VAL A 155 10.27 17.30 -18.59
N SER A 156 9.91 18.52 -18.16
CA SER A 156 10.82 19.67 -18.15
C SER A 156 11.73 19.67 -16.93
N GLU A 157 12.90 20.31 -17.03
CA GLU A 157 13.83 20.47 -15.90
C GLU A 157 13.17 21.16 -14.70
N LYS A 158 12.37 22.20 -14.95
CA LYS A 158 11.61 22.92 -13.93
C LYS A 158 10.61 22.01 -13.18
N GLN A 159 9.97 21.07 -13.87
CA GLN A 159 9.10 20.08 -13.22
C GLN A 159 9.92 19.11 -12.36
N LEU A 160 11.09 18.66 -12.84
CA LEU A 160 11.98 17.80 -12.06
C LEU A 160 12.48 18.51 -10.79
N GLU A 161 12.89 19.77 -10.91
CA GLU A 161 13.30 20.59 -9.76
C GLU A 161 12.18 20.73 -8.73
N PHE A 162 10.95 21.01 -9.19
CA PHE A 162 9.78 21.09 -8.32
C PHE A 162 9.52 19.76 -7.60
N VAL A 163 9.45 18.65 -8.35
CA VAL A 163 9.22 17.31 -7.78
C VAL A 163 10.32 16.94 -6.78
N ASN A 164 11.59 17.21 -7.09
CA ASN A 164 12.70 16.92 -6.19
C ASN A 164 12.63 17.74 -4.90
N LYS A 165 12.16 19.00 -4.97
CA LYS A 165 11.96 19.84 -3.78
C LYS A 165 10.84 19.29 -2.90
N GLU A 166 9.73 18.88 -3.49
CA GLU A 166 8.62 18.26 -2.76
C GLU A 166 9.07 16.94 -2.11
N LEU A 167 9.75 16.07 -2.86
CA LEU A 167 10.27 14.79 -2.37
C LEU A 167 11.24 14.97 -1.20
N LYS A 168 12.10 16.00 -1.22
CA LYS A 168 12.98 16.31 -0.08
C LYS A 168 12.19 16.67 1.18
N THR A 169 11.08 17.38 1.02
CA THR A 169 10.21 17.77 2.14
C THR A 169 9.48 16.55 2.73
N GLU A 170 8.88 15.73 1.86
CA GLU A 170 8.25 14.45 2.25
C GLU A 170 9.25 13.52 2.95
N PHE A 171 10.47 13.43 2.41
CA PHE A 171 11.54 12.62 2.97
C PHE A 171 11.93 13.08 4.37
N GLN A 172 12.24 14.37 4.54
CA GLN A 172 12.65 14.91 5.84
C GLN A 172 11.58 14.67 6.91
N PHE A 173 10.31 14.89 6.56
CA PHE A 173 9.20 14.59 7.46
C PHE A 173 9.17 13.12 7.88
N ALA A 174 9.28 12.18 6.92
CA ALA A 174 9.29 10.76 7.23
C ALA A 174 10.47 10.36 8.13
N LEU A 175 11.65 10.94 7.91
CA LEU A 175 12.83 10.68 8.76
C LEU A 175 12.65 11.17 10.18
N ASP A 176 12.11 12.37 10.35
CA ASP A 176 11.87 12.94 11.67
C ASP A 176 10.85 12.09 12.44
N GLN A 177 9.79 11.64 11.77
CA GLN A 177 8.82 10.73 12.37
C GLN A 177 9.40 9.34 12.70
N ILE A 178 10.19 8.74 11.81
CA ILE A 178 10.85 7.45 12.10
C ILE A 178 11.77 7.58 13.33
N LYS A 179 12.58 8.65 13.37
CA LYS A 179 13.47 8.94 14.51
C LYS A 179 12.67 9.14 15.79
N GLN A 180 11.53 9.83 15.72
CA GLN A 180 10.61 10.04 16.84
C GLN A 180 9.97 8.72 17.33
N ASN A 181 9.48 7.89 16.42
CA ASN A 181 8.84 6.61 16.76
C ASN A 181 9.83 5.59 17.34
N ARG A 182 11.10 5.71 16.97
CA ARG A 182 12.19 4.81 17.38
C ARG A 182 13.20 5.49 18.31
N VAL A 183 12.78 6.53 19.06
CA VAL A 183 13.64 7.28 20.00
C VAL A 183 14.33 6.32 20.96
N GLY A 184 15.66 6.48 21.09
CA GLY A 184 16.49 5.66 21.97
C GLY A 184 16.75 4.23 21.47
N LYS A 185 16.13 3.82 20.35
CA LYS A 185 16.33 2.49 19.74
C LYS A 185 17.32 2.55 18.57
N ILE A 186 17.18 3.56 17.68
CA ILE A 186 18.04 3.68 16.49
C ILE A 186 19.50 3.90 16.91
N LYS A 187 20.40 3.04 16.41
CA LYS A 187 21.85 3.17 16.59
C LYS A 187 22.52 3.75 15.35
N LYS A 188 22.20 3.21 14.17
CA LYS A 188 22.61 3.73 12.87
C LYS A 188 21.43 3.59 11.92
N PHE A 189 21.24 4.59 11.07
CA PHE A 189 20.20 4.57 10.06
C PHE A 189 20.69 5.32 8.83
N ASP A 190 21.20 4.58 7.86
CA ASP A 190 21.35 5.02 6.48
C ASP A 190 20.00 4.85 5.78
N GLU A 191 19.40 5.97 5.42
CA GLU A 191 18.08 6.05 4.81
C GLU A 191 18.03 5.51 3.37
N SER A 192 19.19 5.33 2.73
CA SER A 192 19.33 4.78 1.38
C SER A 192 19.54 3.27 1.34
N HIS A 193 19.78 2.66 2.51
CA HIS A 193 20.19 1.26 2.60
C HIS A 193 18.99 0.32 2.82
N ILE A 194 19.06 -0.86 2.20
CA ILE A 194 18.19 -2.00 2.50
C ILE A 194 18.89 -2.85 3.56
N TYR A 195 18.20 -3.08 4.67
CA TYR A 195 18.64 -3.91 5.78
C TYR A 195 17.94 -5.27 5.73
N THR A 196 18.66 -6.35 6.02
CA THR A 196 18.05 -7.62 6.43
C THR A 196 17.40 -7.48 7.81
N ALA A 197 16.51 -8.39 8.18
CA ALA A 197 15.90 -8.40 9.52
C ALA A 197 16.95 -8.37 10.65
N GLN A 198 18.04 -9.14 10.51
CA GLN A 198 19.15 -9.15 11.48
C GLN A 198 19.82 -7.78 11.59
N GLN A 199 20.17 -7.16 10.45
CA GLN A 199 20.79 -5.84 10.45
C GLN A 199 19.83 -4.77 10.98
N ALA A 200 18.55 -4.86 10.65
CA ALA A 200 17.52 -3.94 11.13
C ALA A 200 17.37 -4.03 12.66
N LEU A 201 17.41 -5.23 13.23
CA LEU A 201 17.38 -5.45 14.68
C LEU A 201 18.62 -4.85 15.34
N GLU A 202 19.82 -5.14 14.81
CA GLU A 202 21.08 -4.63 15.34
C GLU A 202 21.14 -3.11 15.37
N ASN A 203 20.55 -2.47 14.36
CA ASN A 203 20.49 -1.01 14.19
C ASN A 203 19.27 -0.34 14.86
N GLY A 204 18.36 -1.13 15.45
CA GLY A 204 17.19 -0.63 16.18
C GLY A 204 16.01 -0.19 15.30
N LEU A 205 16.02 -0.58 14.02
CA LEU A 205 14.93 -0.33 13.07
C LEU A 205 13.70 -1.19 13.36
N ILE A 206 13.89 -2.36 13.98
CA ILE A 206 12.85 -3.26 14.48
C ILE A 206 13.14 -3.63 15.94
N ASP A 207 12.17 -4.24 16.61
CA ASP A 207 12.27 -4.64 18.03
C ASP A 207 12.61 -6.12 18.22
N ASP A 208 12.13 -7.00 17.33
CA ASP A 208 12.43 -8.43 17.39
C ASP A 208 12.23 -9.08 16.01
N ILE A 209 12.85 -10.24 15.82
CA ILE A 209 12.69 -11.08 14.63
C ILE A 209 11.73 -12.20 14.99
N CYS A 210 10.45 -12.02 14.65
CA CYS A 210 9.36 -12.95 14.97
C CYS A 210 8.27 -12.86 13.90
N THR A 211 7.57 -13.98 13.70
CA THR A 211 6.35 -14.00 12.89
C THR A 211 5.15 -13.46 13.68
N PHE A 212 4.08 -13.09 12.98
CA PHE A 212 2.80 -12.74 13.60
C PHE A 212 2.31 -13.86 14.55
N ASP A 213 2.36 -15.11 14.10
CA ASP A 213 1.89 -16.26 14.88
C ASP A 213 2.72 -16.49 16.15
N GLU A 214 4.03 -16.28 16.07
CA GLU A 214 4.92 -16.39 17.24
C GLU A 214 4.60 -15.33 18.29
N VAL A 215 4.36 -14.08 17.88
CA VAL A 215 3.96 -13.00 18.81
C VAL A 215 2.56 -13.27 19.37
N LEU A 216 1.63 -13.74 18.55
CA LEU A 216 0.29 -14.12 18.98
C LEU A 216 0.35 -15.24 20.04
N ALA A 217 1.11 -16.30 19.80
CA ALA A 217 1.28 -17.42 20.71
C ALA A 217 1.99 -17.02 22.01
N LYS A 218 3.03 -16.19 21.93
CA LYS A 218 3.85 -15.76 23.08
C LYS A 218 3.13 -14.74 23.95
N LYS A 219 2.54 -13.69 23.35
CA LYS A 219 1.94 -12.57 24.10
C LYS A 219 0.44 -12.76 24.37
N TYR A 220 -0.27 -13.51 23.52
CA TYR A 220 -1.72 -13.63 23.60
C TYR A 220 -2.28 -15.06 23.43
N PRO A 221 -1.73 -16.08 24.11
CA PRO A 221 -2.07 -17.50 23.89
C PRO A 221 -3.54 -17.88 24.15
N LYS A 222 -4.32 -17.02 24.82
CA LYS A 222 -5.72 -17.29 25.23
C LYS A 222 -6.75 -16.45 24.46
N TYR A 223 -6.30 -15.68 23.48
CA TYR A 223 -7.14 -14.78 22.69
C TYR A 223 -7.37 -15.35 21.30
N LYS A 224 -8.60 -15.18 20.80
CA LYS A 224 -8.90 -15.41 19.39
C LYS A 224 -8.49 -14.15 18.61
N PHE A 225 -8.00 -14.35 17.40
CA PHE A 225 -7.79 -13.25 16.47
C PHE A 225 -8.80 -13.33 15.32
N ARG A 226 -9.09 -12.17 14.74
CA ARG A 226 -9.82 -12.04 13.50
C ARG A 226 -8.88 -11.38 12.50
N GLU A 227 -8.58 -12.11 11.44
CA GLU A 227 -7.87 -11.57 10.30
C GLU A 227 -8.85 -10.73 9.45
N LEU A 228 -8.46 -9.49 9.19
CA LEU A 228 -9.18 -8.49 8.41
C LEU A 228 -8.36 -8.23 7.15
N THR A 229 -8.32 -9.24 6.29
CA THR A 229 -7.59 -9.19 5.02
C THR A 229 -8.39 -8.43 3.98
N LEU A 230 -7.71 -7.50 3.29
CA LEU A 230 -8.29 -6.61 2.28
C LEU A 230 -8.30 -7.22 0.88
N PHE A 231 -7.48 -8.24 0.66
CA PHE A 231 -7.24 -8.85 -0.64
C PHE A 231 -7.18 -10.36 -0.45
N LYS A 232 -8.23 -11.08 -0.87
CA LYS A 232 -8.24 -12.54 -0.90
C LYS A 232 -7.84 -12.94 -2.33
N ASP A 233 -6.53 -13.12 -2.54
CA ASP A 233 -5.86 -13.44 -3.82
C ASP A 233 -6.15 -12.40 -4.96
N ASP A 234 -5.33 -12.11 -5.97
CA ASP A 234 -4.48 -12.94 -6.82
C ASP A 234 -3.07 -12.33 -7.04
N ASN A 235 -2.09 -13.22 -7.17
CA ASN A 235 -0.73 -13.03 -7.70
C ASN A 235 0.19 -11.97 -7.06
N SER A 236 1.09 -12.52 -6.25
CA SER A 236 2.30 -11.93 -5.71
C SER A 236 3.33 -11.61 -6.80
N MET A 237 3.19 -10.46 -7.47
CA MET A 237 4.32 -9.82 -8.14
C MET A 237 4.20 -8.29 -8.02
N ILE A 238 4.79 -7.70 -6.99
CA ILE A 238 4.34 -6.39 -6.49
C ILE A 238 5.17 -5.19 -6.98
N ILE A 239 6.34 -5.36 -7.58
CA ILE A 239 7.19 -4.18 -7.90
C ILE A 239 7.09 -3.76 -9.37
N VAL A 240 7.28 -4.69 -10.31
CA VAL A 240 7.27 -4.39 -11.76
C VAL A 240 5.84 -4.40 -12.32
N GLN A 241 5.04 -5.43 -12.00
CA GLN A 241 3.64 -5.50 -12.43
C GLN A 241 2.79 -4.39 -11.82
N GLY A 242 3.01 -3.99 -10.56
CA GLY A 242 2.22 -2.91 -9.95
C GLY A 242 2.38 -1.56 -10.65
N GLN A 243 3.61 -1.21 -11.06
CA GLN A 243 3.88 0.04 -11.78
C GLN A 243 3.40 -0.01 -13.23
N LEU A 244 3.55 -1.17 -13.87
CA LEU A 244 3.13 -1.39 -15.26
C LEU A 244 1.60 -1.47 -15.36
N HIS A 245 0.95 -2.16 -14.43
CA HIS A 245 -0.50 -2.22 -14.29
C HIS A 245 -1.08 -0.84 -13.99
N LEU A 246 -0.51 -0.08 -13.05
CA LEU A 246 -0.94 1.30 -12.78
C LEU A 246 -0.73 2.22 -13.99
N ALA A 247 0.33 2.01 -14.78
CA ALA A 247 0.57 2.78 -15.99
C ALA A 247 -0.40 2.43 -17.11
N ILE A 248 -0.71 1.13 -17.28
CA ILE A 248 -1.69 0.63 -18.24
C ILE A 248 -3.10 1.07 -17.85
N GLU A 249 -3.50 0.94 -16.58
CA GLU A 249 -4.79 1.43 -16.09
C GLU A 249 -4.90 2.95 -16.27
N ASN A 250 -3.87 3.73 -15.90
CA ASN A 250 -3.93 5.18 -16.11
C ASN A 250 -3.99 5.56 -17.59
N LEU A 251 -3.32 4.81 -18.47
CA LEU A 251 -3.43 4.97 -19.91
C LEU A 251 -4.84 4.69 -20.39
N LEU A 252 -5.38 3.53 -20.02
CA LEU A 252 -6.71 3.08 -20.41
C LEU A 252 -7.74 4.05 -19.86
N THR A 253 -7.80 4.32 -18.56
CA THR A 253 -8.73 5.27 -17.95
C THR A 253 -8.63 6.67 -18.57
N LYS A 254 -7.44 7.18 -18.89
CA LYS A 254 -7.32 8.48 -19.60
C LYS A 254 -7.78 8.39 -21.06
N PHE A 255 -7.57 7.25 -21.71
CA PHE A 255 -8.03 7.00 -23.06
C PHE A 255 -9.57 6.90 -23.09
N GLU A 256 -10.18 6.07 -22.24
CA GLU A 256 -11.63 5.91 -22.08
C GLU A 256 -12.32 7.25 -21.80
N ASN A 257 -11.81 8.01 -20.82
CA ASN A 257 -12.38 9.32 -20.46
C ASN A 257 -12.26 10.37 -21.58
N ASN A 258 -11.22 10.30 -22.42
CA ASN A 258 -11.03 11.25 -23.53
C ASN A 258 -11.78 10.82 -24.80
N CYS A 259 -11.98 9.51 -25.01
CA CYS A 259 -12.64 8.98 -26.20
C CYS A 259 -14.16 8.89 -26.07
N GLN A 260 -14.70 8.62 -24.87
CA GLN A 260 -16.15 8.64 -24.63
C GLN A 260 -16.80 9.99 -24.96
N LEU A 261 -16.03 11.09 -24.91
CA LEU A 261 -16.55 12.42 -25.16
C LEU A 261 -16.61 12.79 -26.66
N PHE A 262 -15.96 12.05 -27.57
CA PHE A 262 -15.74 12.52 -28.95
C PHE A 262 -15.67 11.45 -30.07
N VAL A 263 -15.90 10.16 -29.79
CA VAL A 263 -15.67 9.09 -30.77
C VAL A 263 -16.87 8.13 -30.86
N ASN A 264 -17.25 7.72 -32.09
CA ASN A 264 -18.29 6.70 -32.32
C ASN A 264 -17.79 5.30 -31.90
N GLU A 265 -18.65 4.42 -31.40
CA GLU A 265 -18.32 3.12 -30.78
C GLU A 265 -17.39 2.24 -31.61
N ASN A 266 -17.57 2.20 -32.93
CA ASN A 266 -16.72 1.39 -33.82
C ASN A 266 -15.26 1.89 -33.85
N VAL A 267 -15.05 3.20 -33.82
CA VAL A 267 -13.70 3.80 -33.83
C VAL A 267 -13.05 3.67 -32.46
N TYR A 268 -13.85 3.64 -31.39
CA TYR A 268 -13.37 3.35 -30.04
C TYR A 268 -12.83 1.92 -29.92
N HIS A 269 -13.56 0.93 -30.46
CA HIS A 269 -13.13 -0.46 -30.51
C HIS A 269 -11.83 -0.65 -31.31
N ASP A 270 -11.75 -0.08 -32.52
CA ASP A 270 -10.55 -0.19 -33.37
C ASP A 270 -9.30 0.37 -32.66
N ILE A 271 -9.43 1.50 -31.94
CA ILE A 271 -8.29 2.08 -31.23
C ILE A 271 -7.95 1.26 -29.97
N GLN A 272 -8.94 0.72 -29.25
CA GLN A 272 -8.68 -0.16 -28.11
C GLN A 272 -7.93 -1.44 -28.52
N GLU A 273 -8.32 -2.07 -29.63
CA GLU A 273 -7.67 -3.27 -30.15
C GLU A 273 -6.21 -2.98 -30.53
N GLN A 274 -5.96 -1.87 -31.23
CA GLN A 274 -4.60 -1.42 -31.58
C GLN A 274 -3.75 -1.07 -30.37
N ILE A 275 -4.33 -0.44 -29.34
CA ILE A 275 -3.62 -0.15 -28.08
C ILE A 275 -3.27 -1.45 -27.35
N SER A 276 -4.19 -2.42 -27.31
CA SER A 276 -3.96 -3.73 -26.70
C SER A 276 -2.84 -4.51 -27.40
N GLU A 277 -2.86 -4.54 -28.74
CA GLU A 277 -1.82 -5.19 -29.54
C GLU A 277 -0.45 -4.53 -29.35
N LEU A 278 -0.39 -3.21 -29.28
CA LEU A 278 0.85 -2.48 -29.00
C LEU A 278 1.36 -2.68 -27.58
N LEU A 279 0.47 -2.75 -26.59
CA LEU A 279 0.83 -3.05 -25.21
C LEU A 279 1.36 -4.48 -25.11
N SER A 280 0.69 -5.46 -25.70
CA SER A 280 1.16 -6.85 -25.78
C SER A 280 2.54 -6.96 -26.42
N ASN A 281 2.76 -6.27 -27.54
CA ASN A 281 4.07 -6.23 -28.21
C ASN A 281 5.14 -5.50 -27.40
N ALA A 282 4.80 -4.44 -26.67
CA ALA A 282 5.73 -3.76 -25.78
C ALA A 282 6.11 -4.65 -24.58
N LEU A 283 5.15 -5.41 -24.05
CA LEU A 283 5.34 -6.34 -22.93
C LEU A 283 6.22 -7.54 -23.32
N ASN A 284 6.06 -8.06 -24.54
CA ASN A 284 6.95 -9.09 -25.10
C ASN A 284 8.43 -8.70 -25.13
N ASN A 285 8.73 -7.40 -25.12
CA ASN A 285 10.10 -6.87 -25.15
C ASN A 285 10.65 -6.50 -23.77
N ILE A 286 9.87 -6.68 -22.71
CA ILE A 286 10.32 -6.49 -21.34
C ILE A 286 10.69 -7.87 -20.79
N ASP A 287 11.87 -7.99 -20.18
CA ASP A 287 12.34 -9.23 -19.56
C ASP A 287 11.58 -9.44 -18.23
N ILE A 288 10.37 -10.00 -18.33
CA ILE A 288 9.51 -10.34 -17.18
C ILE A 288 9.43 -11.86 -17.06
N GLN A 289 9.30 -12.39 -15.84
CA GLN A 289 9.04 -13.82 -15.65
C GLN A 289 7.77 -14.22 -16.41
N GLN A 290 7.79 -15.38 -17.08
CA GLN A 290 6.69 -15.86 -17.94
C GLN A 290 5.33 -15.87 -17.22
N SER A 291 5.29 -16.21 -15.94
CA SER A 291 4.08 -16.17 -15.11
C SER A 291 3.48 -14.77 -14.96
N ALA A 292 4.30 -13.73 -15.06
CA ALA A 292 3.87 -12.34 -15.01
C ALA A 292 3.23 -11.89 -16.32
N TYR A 293 3.81 -12.38 -17.42
CA TYR A 293 3.34 -12.15 -18.78
C TYR A 293 1.98 -12.83 -18.97
N ASP A 294 1.87 -14.11 -18.60
CA ASP A 294 0.63 -14.89 -18.75
C ASP A 294 -0.53 -14.24 -18.00
N LEU A 295 -0.30 -13.75 -16.77
CA LEU A 295 -1.32 -13.05 -16.00
C LEU A 295 -1.77 -11.70 -16.59
N MET A 296 -0.83 -11.00 -17.22
CA MET A 296 -1.12 -9.73 -17.88
C MET A 296 -1.87 -9.94 -19.18
N MET A 297 -1.58 -11.01 -19.91
CA MET A 297 -2.33 -11.42 -21.08
C MET A 297 -3.75 -11.86 -20.69
N ASP A 298 -3.93 -12.54 -19.56
CA ASP A 298 -5.25 -12.85 -19.02
C ASP A 298 -6.05 -11.58 -18.67
N TYR A 299 -5.42 -10.57 -18.05
CA TYR A 299 -6.08 -9.28 -17.76
C TYR A 299 -6.44 -8.50 -19.03
N LEU A 300 -5.55 -8.48 -20.03
CA LEU A 300 -5.81 -7.88 -21.34
C LEU A 300 -6.94 -8.60 -22.07
N ASN A 301 -6.98 -9.94 -21.98
CA ASN A 301 -8.06 -10.74 -22.55
C ASN A 301 -9.39 -10.50 -21.83
N ASP A 302 -9.40 -10.36 -20.50
CA ASP A 302 -10.60 -10.03 -19.74
C ASP A 302 -11.12 -8.62 -20.05
N PHE A 303 -10.23 -7.65 -20.30
CA PHE A 303 -10.60 -6.33 -20.80
C PHE A 303 -11.30 -6.43 -22.17
N ILE A 304 -10.76 -7.23 -23.09
CA ILE A 304 -11.34 -7.49 -24.42
C ILE A 304 -12.69 -8.24 -24.33
N ILE A 305 -12.82 -9.21 -23.42
CA ILE A 305 -14.02 -10.03 -23.28
C ILE A 305 -15.16 -9.25 -22.63
N ASN A 306 -14.88 -8.45 -21.59
CA ASN A 306 -15.92 -7.67 -20.91
C ASN A 306 -16.41 -6.48 -21.75
N SER A 307 -15.67 -6.05 -22.78
CA SER A 307 -16.14 -5.07 -23.78
C SER A 307 -17.12 -5.63 -24.82
N ASN A 308 -17.28 -6.95 -24.95
CA ASN A 308 -18.28 -7.56 -25.85
C ASN A 308 -19.70 -7.65 -25.23
N LYS A 309 -19.89 -7.10 -24.03
CA LYS A 309 -21.17 -7.15 -23.29
C LYS A 309 -21.91 -5.81 -23.20
N TYR A 310 -21.37 -4.73 -23.78
CA TYR A 310 -22.01 -3.43 -23.84
C TYR A 310 -22.05 -2.93 -25.28
#